data_AF-A0A8T3YZD1-F1
#
_entry.id   AF-A0A8T3YZD1-F1
#
_cell.length_a   1.000
_cell.length_b   1.000
_cell.length_c   1.000
_cell.angle_alpha   90.00
_cell.angle_beta   90.00
_cell.angle_gamma   90.00
#
_symmetry.space_group_name_H-M   'P 1'
#
loop_
_entity.id
_entity.type
_entity.pdbx_description
1 polymer ?
#
loop_
_entity_poly.entity_id
_entity_poly.type
_entity_poly.pdbx_seq_one_letter_code
_entity_poly.pdbx_strand_id
1 'polypeptide(L)'
;LKEFKKQDLIIVDTAGRHKEEKDLLDEMEQISAVVEPDEVMLVIDGTIGQQAKEQALAFSKTAKIGSIVITKLDGSAKGGGALSAVAEIGAPIKFIGTGERIEDLEVFDPERFISRLLGMGDIKSLIERAEEIAEEDVDTEAMDAMLSGKFTLKDMYSQFEMMNKMGPMQQVMNMLPGMGNKLPKNASQVTEEKLGKYKILMDSMTEQELTHPEIIKQSRVKRIARGSGMRNEDVKELLKYYQVTKKAIKGFGKRKMGGPLGQMMRQMMR
;
A
#
# COMPACT_ATOMS: atom_id res chain seq x y z
N LEU A 1 -5.35 -22.89 -27.15
CA LEU A 1 -6.74 -22.39 -27.05
C LEU A 1 -7.77 -23.47 -26.72
N LYS A 2 -7.83 -24.61 -27.45
CA LYS A 2 -8.83 -25.69 -27.17
C LYS A 2 -8.81 -26.20 -25.73
N GLU A 3 -7.64 -26.23 -25.08
CA GLU A 3 -7.49 -26.64 -23.68
C GLU A 3 -8.07 -25.64 -22.67
N PHE A 4 -8.17 -24.36 -23.06
CA PHE A 4 -8.65 -23.27 -22.21
C PHE A 4 -10.14 -22.94 -22.43
N LYS A 5 -10.87 -23.78 -23.17
CA LYS A 5 -12.29 -23.56 -23.54
C LYS A 5 -13.27 -23.35 -22.38
N LYS A 6 -12.88 -23.73 -21.15
CA LYS A 6 -13.71 -23.58 -19.95
C LYS A 6 -13.33 -22.37 -19.10
N GLN A 7 -12.32 -21.61 -19.51
CA GLN A 7 -11.89 -20.41 -18.79
C GLN A 7 -12.65 -19.20 -19.33
N ASP A 8 -13.12 -18.34 -18.43
CA ASP A 8 -13.83 -17.12 -18.80
C ASP A 8 -12.85 -16.00 -19.21
N LEU A 9 -11.60 -16.06 -18.73
CA LEU A 9 -10.54 -15.10 -19.03
C LEU A 9 -9.25 -15.83 -19.39
N ILE A 10 -8.67 -15.45 -20.53
CA ILE A 10 -7.37 -15.95 -20.99
C ILE A 10 -6.48 -14.74 -21.24
N ILE A 11 -5.40 -14.63 -20.47
CA ILE A 11 -4.37 -13.61 -20.66
C ILE A 11 -3.21 -14.27 -21.40
N VAL A 12 -2.85 -13.72 -22.55
CA VAL A 12 -1.70 -14.16 -23.35
C VAL A 12 -0.59 -13.13 -23.17
N ASP A 13 0.45 -13.51 -22.43
CA ASP A 13 1.65 -12.69 -22.31
C ASP A 13 2.58 -12.94 -23.51
N THR A 14 3.03 -11.86 -24.15
CA THR A 14 3.89 -11.90 -25.33
C THR A 14 5.27 -11.38 -24.98
N ALA A 15 6.32 -11.85 -25.66
CA ALA A 15 7.68 -11.36 -25.40
C ALA A 15 7.79 -9.83 -25.58
N GLY A 16 8.36 -9.13 -24.59
CA GLY A 16 8.61 -7.68 -24.68
C GLY A 16 9.90 -7.37 -25.42
N ARG A 17 9.83 -6.66 -26.56
CA ARG A 17 11.01 -6.35 -27.40
C ARG A 17 10.87 -5.05 -28.22
N HIS A 18 11.99 -4.52 -28.72
CA HIS A 18 12.10 -3.20 -29.35
C HIS A 18 11.47 -3.14 -30.75
N LYS A 19 10.85 -2.00 -31.10
CA LYS A 19 10.21 -1.69 -32.40
C LYS A 19 11.05 -1.90 -33.67
N GLU A 20 12.35 -2.13 -33.54
CA GLU A 20 13.29 -2.24 -34.67
C GLU A 20 13.41 -3.68 -35.20
N GLU A 21 12.85 -4.66 -34.51
CA GLU A 21 12.81 -6.05 -34.97
C GLU A 21 11.54 -6.28 -35.81
N LYS A 22 11.68 -6.29 -37.14
CA LYS A 22 10.57 -6.63 -38.07
C LYS A 22 9.91 -7.97 -37.74
N ASP A 23 10.74 -8.92 -37.32
CA ASP A 23 10.32 -10.28 -36.96
C ASP A 23 9.25 -10.30 -35.84
N LEU A 24 9.19 -9.26 -34.99
CA LEU A 24 8.19 -9.14 -33.92
C LEU A 24 6.81 -8.75 -34.40
N LEU A 25 6.76 -7.83 -35.36
CA LEU A 25 5.47 -7.41 -35.91
C LEU A 25 4.85 -8.59 -36.66
N ASP A 26 5.67 -9.37 -37.36
CA ASP A 26 5.26 -10.60 -38.02
C ASP A 26 4.80 -11.67 -37.00
N GLU A 27 5.52 -11.85 -35.89
CA GLU A 27 5.11 -12.76 -34.80
C GLU A 27 3.80 -12.32 -34.15
N MET A 28 3.62 -11.02 -33.87
CA MET A 28 2.40 -10.48 -33.29
C MET A 28 1.21 -10.66 -34.23
N GLU A 29 1.40 -10.45 -35.53
CA GLU A 29 0.35 -10.69 -36.54
C GLU A 29 -0.04 -12.17 -36.57
N GLN A 30 0.94 -13.09 -36.51
CA GLN A 30 0.68 -14.54 -36.44
C GLN A 30 -0.07 -14.94 -35.16
N ILE A 31 0.34 -14.43 -34.00
CA ILE A 31 -0.32 -14.70 -32.72
C ILE A 31 -1.75 -14.16 -32.76
N SER A 32 -1.94 -12.92 -33.21
CA SER A 32 -3.26 -12.28 -33.30
C SER A 32 -4.20 -13.05 -34.23
N ALA A 33 -3.70 -13.55 -35.37
CA ALA A 33 -4.48 -14.34 -36.32
C ALA A 33 -4.93 -15.70 -35.77
N VAL A 34 -4.16 -16.30 -34.85
CA VAL A 34 -4.51 -17.60 -34.23
C VAL A 34 -5.37 -17.42 -32.98
N VAL A 35 -5.11 -16.38 -32.20
CA VAL A 35 -5.78 -16.12 -30.93
C VAL A 35 -7.13 -15.41 -31.12
N GLU A 36 -7.26 -14.60 -32.17
CA GLU A 36 -8.43 -13.74 -32.40
C GLU A 36 -8.86 -12.99 -31.13
N PRO A 37 -7.96 -12.18 -30.53
CA PRO A 37 -8.19 -11.60 -29.21
C PRO A 37 -9.34 -10.58 -29.21
N ASP A 38 -10.21 -10.65 -28.19
CA ASP A 38 -11.26 -9.66 -27.95
C ASP A 38 -10.68 -8.27 -27.63
N GLU A 39 -9.51 -8.25 -26.97
CA GLU A 39 -8.84 -7.05 -26.50
C GLU A 39 -7.32 -7.23 -26.63
N VAL A 40 -6.66 -6.24 -27.25
CA VAL A 40 -5.19 -6.14 -27.28
C VAL A 40 -4.76 -4.96 -26.41
N MET A 41 -3.96 -5.25 -25.38
CA MET A 41 -3.50 -4.24 -24.42
C MET A 41 -2.03 -3.90 -24.68
N LEU A 42 -1.73 -2.64 -24.99
CA LEU A 42 -0.36 -2.18 -25.14
C LEU A 42 0.20 -1.75 -23.77
N VAL A 43 1.25 -2.42 -23.31
CA VAL A 43 1.94 -2.08 -22.07
C VAL A 43 3.07 -1.08 -22.37
N ILE A 44 3.02 0.10 -21.75
CA ILE A 44 4.00 1.17 -21.92
C ILE A 44 4.68 1.46 -20.59
N ASP A 45 5.99 1.64 -20.64
CA ASP A 45 6.78 2.12 -19.50
C ASP A 45 6.61 3.64 -19.33
N GLY A 46 6.20 4.10 -18.15
CA GLY A 46 6.02 5.52 -17.85
C GLY A 46 7.29 6.37 -17.99
N THR A 47 8.48 5.75 -17.99
CA THR A 47 9.78 6.41 -18.13
C THR A 47 10.19 6.65 -19.60
N ILE A 48 9.55 5.99 -20.55
CA ILE A 48 10.02 5.90 -21.96
C ILE A 48 9.97 7.24 -22.72
N GLY A 49 9.29 8.25 -22.16
CA GLY A 49 9.27 9.61 -22.69
C GLY A 49 8.72 9.68 -24.12
N GLN A 50 9.35 10.50 -24.98
CA GLN A 50 8.87 10.73 -26.35
C GLN A 50 8.92 9.49 -27.25
N GLN A 51 9.74 8.49 -26.93
CA GLN A 51 9.83 7.25 -27.70
C GLN A 51 8.56 6.40 -27.60
N ALA A 52 7.71 6.64 -26.57
CA ALA A 52 6.42 5.98 -26.43
C ALA A 52 5.58 6.10 -27.70
N LYS A 53 5.55 7.31 -28.29
CA LYS A 53 4.73 7.63 -29.46
C LYS A 53 5.08 6.77 -30.68
N GLU A 54 6.37 6.63 -30.95
CA GLU A 54 6.83 5.88 -32.13
C GLU A 54 6.59 4.37 -31.97
N GLN A 55 6.77 3.83 -30.75
CA GLN A 55 6.46 2.43 -30.47
C GLN A 55 4.96 2.17 -30.61
N ALA A 56 4.15 2.99 -29.96
CA ALA A 56 2.71 2.99 -30.04
C ALA A 56 2.18 2.97 -31.48
N LEU A 57 2.73 3.82 -32.34
CA LEU A 57 2.36 3.91 -33.75
C LEU A 57 2.80 2.68 -34.57
N ALA A 58 3.92 2.06 -34.23
CA ALA A 58 4.38 0.85 -34.90
C ALA A 58 3.44 -0.33 -34.59
N PHE A 59 3.10 -0.52 -33.32
CA PHE A 59 2.21 -1.60 -32.89
C PHE A 59 0.76 -1.40 -33.38
N SER A 60 0.26 -0.16 -33.40
CA SER A 60 -1.12 0.12 -33.86
C SER A 60 -1.35 -0.16 -35.34
N LYS A 61 -0.29 -0.19 -36.15
CA LYS A 61 -0.36 -0.55 -37.58
C LYS A 61 -0.48 -2.05 -37.82
N THR A 62 0.03 -2.86 -36.90
CA THR A 62 0.08 -4.32 -37.04
C THR A 62 -1.05 -5.01 -36.28
N ALA A 63 -1.43 -4.49 -35.11
CA ALA A 63 -2.56 -5.00 -34.34
C ALA A 63 -3.48 -3.87 -33.90
N LYS A 64 -4.78 -4.18 -33.81
CA LYS A 64 -5.79 -3.25 -33.30
C LYS A 64 -5.68 -3.17 -31.77
N ILE A 65 -4.93 -2.20 -31.29
CA ILE A 65 -4.80 -1.92 -29.85
C ILE A 65 -6.13 -1.40 -29.32
N GLY A 66 -6.71 -2.12 -28.34
CA GLY A 66 -7.97 -1.75 -27.68
C GLY A 66 -7.77 -0.88 -26.45
N SER A 67 -6.67 -1.08 -25.72
CA SER A 67 -6.36 -0.30 -24.51
C SER A 67 -4.87 -0.25 -24.20
N ILE A 68 -4.52 0.63 -23.28
CA ILE A 68 -3.14 0.88 -22.84
C ILE A 68 -3.03 0.62 -21.34
N VAL A 69 -1.90 0.03 -20.93
CA VAL A 69 -1.47 -0.10 -19.53
C VAL A 69 -0.19 0.69 -19.35
N ILE A 70 -0.13 1.57 -18.34
CA ILE A 70 1.08 2.37 -18.06
C ILE A 70 1.75 1.84 -16.80
N THR A 71 2.97 1.32 -16.91
CA THR A 71 3.72 0.76 -15.78
C THR A 71 4.76 1.74 -15.24
N LYS A 72 5.33 1.42 -14.07
CA LYS A 72 6.45 2.15 -13.42
C LYS A 72 6.12 3.62 -13.09
N LEU A 73 4.90 3.90 -12.66
CA LEU A 73 4.48 5.24 -12.20
C LEU A 73 4.88 5.55 -10.74
N ASP A 74 5.50 4.60 -10.05
CA ASP A 74 6.08 4.75 -8.71
C ASP A 74 7.41 5.52 -8.70
N GLY A 75 8.09 5.58 -9.85
CA GLY A 75 9.36 6.28 -10.01
C GLY A 75 9.23 7.79 -10.24
N SER A 76 10.32 8.40 -10.74
CA SER A 76 10.33 9.81 -11.17
C SER A 76 9.55 10.08 -12.47
N ALA A 77 8.96 9.03 -13.04
CA ALA A 77 8.21 9.07 -14.28
C ALA A 77 6.88 9.81 -14.09
N LYS A 78 6.75 10.99 -14.72
CA LYS A 78 5.49 11.73 -14.77
C LYS A 78 4.48 11.19 -15.78
N GLY A 79 4.76 10.06 -16.45
CA GLY A 79 3.88 9.42 -17.42
C GLY A 79 3.56 10.24 -18.69
N GLY A 80 4.17 11.42 -18.90
CA GLY A 80 3.85 12.29 -20.03
C GLY A 80 4.15 11.68 -21.41
N GLY A 81 5.16 10.80 -21.48
CA GLY A 81 5.44 10.00 -22.67
C GLY A 81 4.29 9.05 -23.02
N ALA A 82 3.77 8.33 -22.02
CA ALA A 82 2.65 7.42 -22.19
C ALA A 82 1.35 8.15 -22.57
N LEU A 83 1.08 9.35 -22.05
CA LEU A 83 -0.03 10.19 -22.52
C LEU A 83 0.11 10.57 -24.01
N SER A 84 1.34 10.75 -24.48
CA SER A 84 1.60 11.08 -25.89
C SER A 84 1.33 9.89 -26.82
N ALA A 85 1.55 8.67 -26.34
CA ALA A 85 1.15 7.44 -27.05
C ALA A 85 -0.37 7.29 -27.14
N VAL A 86 -1.09 7.60 -26.06
CA VAL A 86 -2.56 7.59 -26.01
C VAL A 86 -3.16 8.57 -27.01
N ALA A 87 -2.63 9.80 -27.04
CA ALA A 87 -3.09 10.83 -27.97
C ALA A 87 -2.90 10.43 -29.45
N GLU A 88 -1.91 9.57 -29.75
CA GLU A 88 -1.63 9.13 -31.11
C GLU A 88 -2.45 7.90 -31.53
N ILE A 89 -2.56 6.88 -30.67
CA ILE A 89 -3.31 5.65 -30.99
C ILE A 89 -4.82 5.87 -30.84
N GLY A 90 -5.25 6.74 -29.93
CA GLY A 90 -6.66 6.91 -29.57
C GLY A 90 -7.24 5.80 -28.69
N ALA A 91 -6.42 4.84 -28.25
CA ALA A 91 -6.84 3.78 -27.33
C ALA A 91 -6.86 4.31 -25.87
N PRO A 92 -7.90 4.00 -25.07
CA PRO A 92 -7.98 4.43 -23.68
C PRO A 92 -6.93 3.73 -22.79
N ILE A 93 -6.45 4.43 -21.77
CA ILE A 93 -5.69 3.81 -20.68
C ILE A 93 -6.69 3.10 -19.75
N LYS A 94 -6.52 1.79 -19.53
CA LYS A 94 -7.37 1.02 -18.59
C LYS A 94 -6.73 0.86 -17.22
N PHE A 95 -5.41 0.63 -17.18
CA PHE A 95 -4.69 0.35 -15.93
C PHE A 95 -3.37 1.11 -15.82
N ILE A 96 -2.93 1.29 -14.58
CA ILE A 96 -1.62 1.82 -14.24
C ILE A 96 -0.92 0.94 -13.20
N GLY A 97 0.39 0.75 -13.35
CA GLY A 97 1.24 0.07 -12.38
C GLY A 97 1.99 1.10 -11.52
N THR A 98 1.73 1.09 -10.22
CA THR A 98 2.29 1.99 -9.20
C THR A 98 3.28 1.26 -8.27
N GLY A 99 3.84 0.15 -8.72
CA GLY A 99 4.82 -0.65 -8.00
C GLY A 99 5.09 -1.99 -8.69
N GLU A 100 5.75 -2.89 -7.98
CA GLU A 100 6.19 -4.21 -8.49
C GLU A 100 5.27 -5.36 -8.06
N ARG A 101 4.39 -5.14 -7.07
CA ARG A 101 3.51 -6.18 -6.54
C ARG A 101 2.24 -6.29 -7.37
N ILE A 102 1.55 -7.43 -7.24
CA ILE A 102 0.27 -7.68 -7.91
C ILE A 102 -0.79 -6.66 -7.48
N GLU A 103 -0.76 -6.26 -6.21
CA GLU A 103 -1.64 -5.25 -5.62
C GLU A 103 -1.38 -3.82 -6.11
N ASP A 104 -0.27 -3.57 -6.80
CA ASP A 104 0.12 -2.25 -7.31
C ASP A 104 -0.43 -1.99 -8.73
N LEU A 105 -1.27 -2.87 -9.27
CA LEU A 105 -1.98 -2.65 -10.54
C LEU A 105 -3.35 -2.01 -10.28
N GLU A 106 -3.46 -0.72 -10.56
CA GLU A 106 -4.65 0.09 -10.31
C GLU A 106 -5.44 0.37 -11.60
N VAL A 107 -6.77 0.55 -11.49
CA VAL A 107 -7.59 1.08 -12.58
C VAL A 107 -7.21 2.54 -12.83
N PHE A 108 -7.11 2.93 -14.10
CA PHE A 108 -6.77 4.31 -14.45
C PHE A 108 -7.95 5.27 -14.18
N ASP A 109 -7.72 6.26 -13.32
CA ASP A 109 -8.59 7.42 -13.11
C ASP A 109 -7.85 8.71 -13.57
N PRO A 110 -8.33 9.40 -14.62
CA PRO A 110 -7.71 10.64 -15.11
C PRO A 110 -7.59 11.74 -14.06
N GLU A 111 -8.59 11.90 -13.18
CA GLU A 111 -8.59 12.94 -12.14
C GLU A 111 -7.49 12.66 -11.12
N ARG A 112 -7.36 11.40 -10.69
CA ARG A 112 -6.29 10.98 -9.76
C ARG A 112 -4.92 11.12 -10.40
N PHE A 113 -4.78 10.71 -11.65
CA PHE A 113 -3.52 10.82 -12.38
C PHE A 113 -3.07 12.29 -12.50
N ILE A 114 -3.97 13.21 -12.89
CA ILE A 114 -3.66 14.65 -12.96
C ILE A 114 -3.32 15.20 -11.57
N SER A 115 -4.05 14.81 -10.53
CA SER A 115 -3.80 15.27 -9.15
C SER A 115 -2.41 14.84 -8.65
N ARG A 116 -2.00 13.59 -8.95
CA ARG A 116 -0.64 13.08 -8.68
C ARG A 116 0.41 13.88 -9.48
N LEU A 117 0.15 14.15 -10.76
CA LEU A 117 1.06 14.90 -11.65
C LEU A 117 1.24 16.37 -11.22
N LEU A 118 0.18 17.00 -10.73
CA LEU A 118 0.18 18.36 -10.17
C LEU A 118 0.76 18.43 -8.75
N GLY A 119 1.12 17.29 -8.14
CA GLY A 119 1.66 17.22 -6.79
C GLY A 119 0.63 17.54 -5.70
N MET A 120 -0.67 17.51 -6.03
CA MET A 120 -1.76 17.75 -5.08
C MET A 120 -2.08 16.53 -4.21
N GLY A 121 -1.39 15.40 -4.46
CA GLY A 121 -1.65 14.13 -3.77
C GLY A 121 -2.97 13.50 -4.20
N ASP A 122 -3.20 12.27 -3.77
CA ASP A 122 -4.42 11.53 -4.10
C ASP A 122 -5.45 11.66 -2.97
N ILE A 123 -6.08 12.83 -2.90
CA ILE A 123 -7.09 13.15 -1.87
C ILE A 123 -8.28 12.18 -1.95
N LYS A 124 -8.64 11.72 -3.16
CA LYS A 124 -9.77 10.82 -3.40
C LYS A 124 -9.47 9.41 -2.88
N SER A 125 -8.29 8.85 -3.17
CA SER A 125 -7.87 7.57 -2.58
C SER A 125 -7.70 7.64 -1.06
N LEU A 126 -7.33 8.81 -0.50
CA LEU A 126 -7.31 9.00 0.96
C LEU A 126 -8.71 8.96 1.56
N ILE A 127 -9.71 9.53 0.86
CA ILE A 127 -11.11 9.48 1.29
C ILE A 127 -11.65 8.05 1.15
N GLU A 128 -11.42 7.37 0.03
CA GLU A 128 -11.87 5.99 -0.18
C GLU A 128 -11.23 5.01 0.80
N ARG A 129 -9.92 5.11 1.06
CA ARG A 129 -9.28 4.31 2.12
C ARG A 129 -9.79 4.68 3.51
N ALA A 130 -10.12 5.94 3.76
CA ALA A 130 -10.70 6.35 5.03
C ALA A 130 -12.15 5.84 5.18
N GLU A 131 -12.90 5.75 4.10
CA GLU A 131 -14.24 5.16 4.04
C GLU A 131 -14.18 3.64 4.22
N GLU A 132 -13.27 2.92 3.55
CA GLU A 132 -13.03 1.49 3.76
C GLU A 132 -12.60 1.17 5.21
N ILE A 133 -11.74 2.02 5.80
CA ILE A 133 -11.35 1.89 7.22
C ILE A 133 -12.50 2.26 8.16
N ALA A 134 -13.39 3.18 7.76
CA ALA A 134 -14.56 3.53 8.56
C ALA A 134 -15.66 2.45 8.47
N GLU A 135 -15.73 1.71 7.36
CA GLU A 135 -16.63 0.57 7.15
C GLU A 135 -16.10 -0.73 7.77
N GLU A 136 -14.77 -0.93 7.87
CA GLU A 136 -14.19 -1.94 8.77
C GLU A 136 -14.36 -1.49 10.22
N ASP A 137 -15.53 -1.78 10.82
CA ASP A 137 -15.87 -1.63 12.25
C ASP A 137 -14.70 -1.13 13.11
N VAL A 138 -14.52 0.20 13.17
CA VAL A 138 -13.64 0.82 14.16
C VAL A 138 -14.34 0.59 15.48
N ASP A 139 -13.98 -0.52 16.11
CA ASP A 139 -14.57 -0.98 17.35
C ASP A 139 -14.57 0.17 18.35
N THR A 140 -15.77 0.70 18.62
CA THR A 140 -15.98 1.80 19.56
C THR A 140 -15.40 1.44 20.94
N GLU A 141 -15.29 0.15 21.25
CA GLU A 141 -14.62 -0.36 22.44
C GLU A 141 -13.10 -0.15 22.43
N ALA A 142 -12.43 -0.20 21.27
CA ALA A 142 -11.00 0.09 21.15
C ALA A 142 -10.71 1.57 21.39
N MET A 143 -11.60 2.46 20.93
CA MET A 143 -11.53 3.90 21.21
C MET A 143 -11.78 4.21 22.69
N ASP A 144 -12.79 3.57 23.30
CA ASP A 144 -13.10 3.72 24.73
C ASP A 144 -12.04 3.08 25.64
N ALA A 145 -11.43 1.96 25.24
CA ALA A 145 -10.32 1.33 25.95
C ALA A 145 -9.08 2.24 25.96
N MET A 146 -8.81 2.94 24.84
CA MET A 146 -7.77 3.95 24.74
C MET A 146 -8.01 5.13 25.71
N LEU A 147 -9.27 5.56 25.85
CA LEU A 147 -9.72 6.63 26.75
C LEU A 147 -9.72 6.20 28.23
N SER A 148 -9.98 4.92 28.52
CA SER A 148 -10.03 4.36 29.87
C SER A 148 -8.65 4.18 30.55
N GLY A 149 -7.56 4.37 29.81
CA GLY A 149 -6.19 4.28 30.32
C GLY A 149 -5.66 2.86 30.54
N LYS A 150 -6.38 1.84 30.04
CA LYS A 150 -5.99 0.42 30.07
C LYS A 150 -5.38 -0.02 28.72
N PHE A 151 -4.29 0.63 28.31
CA PHE A 151 -3.52 0.18 27.15
C PHE A 151 -2.74 -1.11 27.46
N THR A 152 -3.05 -2.20 26.77
CA THR A 152 -2.46 -3.55 26.89
C THR A 152 -1.57 -3.89 25.69
N LEU A 153 -0.85 -5.02 25.72
CA LEU A 153 -0.11 -5.49 24.53
C LEU A 153 -1.07 -5.99 23.43
N LYS A 154 -2.28 -6.43 23.79
CA LYS A 154 -3.33 -6.83 22.82
C LYS A 154 -3.75 -5.63 21.95
N ASP A 155 -3.92 -4.47 22.57
CA ASP A 155 -4.25 -3.22 21.85
C ASP A 155 -3.08 -2.74 20.97
N MET A 156 -1.85 -2.97 21.43
CA MET A 156 -0.66 -2.67 20.62
C MET A 156 -0.54 -3.62 19.42
N TYR A 157 -0.96 -4.88 19.58
CA TYR A 157 -1.00 -5.87 18.50
C TYR A 157 -2.03 -5.50 17.43
N SER A 158 -3.26 -5.14 17.81
CA SER A 158 -4.27 -4.68 16.85
C SER A 158 -3.83 -3.41 16.12
N GLN A 159 -3.17 -2.49 16.82
CA GLN A 159 -2.56 -1.31 16.20
C GLN A 159 -1.49 -1.69 15.16
N PHE A 160 -0.68 -2.71 15.41
CA PHE A 160 0.30 -3.20 14.44
C PHE A 160 -0.35 -3.87 13.24
N GLU A 161 -1.44 -4.62 13.43
CA GLU A 161 -2.18 -5.21 12.32
C GLU A 161 -2.82 -4.15 11.42
N MET A 162 -3.41 -3.11 12.02
CA MET A 162 -3.96 -1.98 11.27
C MET A 162 -2.85 -1.24 10.48
N MET A 163 -1.67 -1.04 11.07
CA MET A 163 -0.53 -0.44 10.37
C MET A 163 0.03 -1.32 9.25
N ASN A 164 0.07 -2.65 9.43
CA ASN A 164 0.47 -3.57 8.36
C ASN A 164 -0.55 -3.59 7.21
N LYS A 165 -1.85 -3.47 7.51
CA LYS A 165 -2.91 -3.35 6.48
C LYS A 165 -2.80 -2.04 5.70
N MET A 166 -2.35 -0.96 6.33
CA MET A 166 -2.22 0.37 5.68
C MET A 166 -1.02 0.50 4.72
N GLY A 167 -0.27 -0.58 4.47
CA GLY A 167 0.88 -0.59 3.56
C GLY A 167 2.11 0.14 4.14
N PRO A 168 3.20 0.25 3.37
CA PRO A 168 4.42 0.91 3.83
C PRO A 168 4.11 2.35 4.28
N MET A 169 4.50 2.70 5.50
CA MET A 169 4.33 4.05 6.08
C MET A 169 4.86 5.15 5.15
N GLN A 170 5.82 4.80 4.28
CA GLN A 170 6.37 5.62 3.21
C GLN A 170 5.31 6.08 2.19
N GLN A 171 4.42 5.19 1.74
CA GLN A 171 3.36 5.49 0.77
C GLN A 171 2.30 6.40 1.39
N VAL A 172 1.88 6.12 2.63
CA VAL A 172 0.92 6.99 3.36
C VAL A 172 1.52 8.37 3.66
N MET A 173 2.82 8.45 4.02
CA MET A 173 3.52 9.73 4.19
C MET A 173 3.65 10.52 2.88
N ASN A 174 3.86 9.84 1.75
CA ASN A 174 3.91 10.47 0.43
C ASN A 174 2.54 10.98 -0.05
N MET A 175 1.44 10.44 0.51
CA MET A 175 0.08 10.89 0.23
C MET A 175 -0.36 12.10 1.06
N LEU A 176 0.33 12.43 2.17
CA LEU A 176 -0.04 13.54 3.05
C LEU A 176 0.78 14.82 2.76
N PRO A 177 0.20 15.86 2.11
CA PRO A 177 0.92 17.08 1.81
C PRO A 177 1.29 17.84 3.10
N GLY A 178 2.56 18.25 3.21
CA GLY A 178 3.02 19.22 4.22
C GLY A 178 3.50 18.66 5.57
N MET A 179 3.52 17.34 5.79
CA MET A 179 3.92 16.75 7.08
C MET A 179 5.37 16.27 7.19
N GLY A 180 6.16 16.36 6.11
CA GLY A 180 7.56 15.86 6.07
C GLY A 180 8.54 16.50 7.06
N ASN A 181 8.23 17.68 7.63
CA ASN A 181 9.17 18.47 8.43
C ASN A 181 8.87 18.57 9.93
N LYS A 182 7.82 17.90 10.47
CA LYS A 182 7.40 18.08 11.87
C LYS A 182 7.22 16.80 12.68
N LEU A 183 7.81 15.69 12.26
CA LEU A 183 7.90 14.50 13.11
C LEU A 183 9.29 14.43 13.77
N PRO A 184 9.35 14.20 15.11
CA PRO A 184 10.63 13.98 15.77
C PRO A 184 11.30 12.75 15.15
N LYS A 185 12.59 12.85 14.80
CA LYS A 185 13.41 11.79 14.17
C LYS A 185 13.42 10.43 14.93
N ASN A 186 12.83 10.42 16.13
CA ASN A 186 12.70 9.25 16.98
C ASN A 186 11.37 8.48 16.76
N ALA A 187 10.40 9.06 16.04
CA ALA A 187 9.14 8.39 15.68
C ALA A 187 9.27 7.47 14.46
N SER A 188 10.28 7.70 13.61
CA SER A 188 10.56 6.92 12.39
C SER A 188 11.48 5.71 12.61
N GLN A 189 11.77 5.33 13.85
CA GLN A 189 12.79 4.30 14.17
C GLN A 189 12.26 2.86 14.27
N VAL A 190 10.95 2.65 14.14
CA VAL A 190 10.41 1.29 14.06
C VAL A 190 10.32 0.93 12.59
N THR A 191 11.41 0.38 12.07
CA THR A 191 11.45 -0.21 10.73
C THR A 191 10.38 -1.31 10.62
N GLU A 192 9.79 -1.51 9.44
CA GLU A 192 8.83 -2.58 9.15
C GLU A 192 9.34 -3.96 9.63
N GLU A 193 10.65 -4.20 9.50
CA GLU A 193 11.33 -5.38 10.01
C GLU A 193 11.22 -5.54 11.55
N LYS A 194 11.25 -4.44 12.31
CA LYS A 194 11.05 -4.45 13.77
C LYS A 194 9.60 -4.71 14.15
N LEU A 195 8.64 -4.18 13.38
CA LEU A 195 7.21 -4.46 13.57
C LEU A 195 6.93 -5.96 13.37
N GLY A 196 7.49 -6.55 12.31
CA GLY A 196 7.42 -8.00 12.07
C GLY A 196 7.99 -8.82 13.24
N LYS A 197 9.18 -8.46 13.74
CA LYS A 197 9.78 -9.12 14.91
C LYS A 197 8.91 -9.03 16.16
N TYR A 198 8.28 -7.88 16.41
CA TYR A 198 7.39 -7.71 17.55
C TYR A 198 6.11 -8.52 17.43
N LYS A 199 5.58 -8.70 16.21
CA LYS A 199 4.43 -9.58 15.97
C LYS A 199 4.73 -11.02 16.38
N ILE A 200 5.83 -11.58 15.88
CA ILE A 200 6.28 -12.94 16.19
C ILE A 200 6.52 -13.13 17.71
N LEU A 201 7.08 -12.11 18.37
CA LEU A 201 7.26 -12.11 19.82
C LEU A 201 5.93 -12.11 20.59
N MET A 202 4.94 -11.35 20.14
CA MET A 202 3.60 -11.30 20.75
C MET A 202 2.79 -12.57 20.48
N ASP A 203 2.94 -13.19 19.31
CA ASP A 203 2.33 -14.48 18.97
C ASP A 203 2.81 -15.62 19.88
N SER A 204 4.02 -15.47 20.44
CA SER A 204 4.59 -16.42 21.41
C SER A 204 4.14 -16.17 22.86
N MET A 205 3.28 -15.17 23.10
CA MET A 205 2.73 -14.85 24.41
C MET A 205 1.36 -15.49 24.63
N THR A 206 0.98 -15.65 25.89
CA THR A 206 -0.38 -16.06 26.28
C THR A 206 -1.30 -14.85 26.40
N GLU A 207 -2.62 -15.05 26.31
CA GLU A 207 -3.59 -13.94 26.46
C GLU A 207 -3.46 -13.21 27.81
N GLN A 208 -3.10 -13.94 28.87
CA GLN A 208 -2.78 -13.33 30.18
C GLN A 208 -1.57 -12.40 30.12
N GLU A 209 -0.53 -12.75 29.36
CA GLU A 209 0.66 -11.92 29.20
C GLU A 209 0.40 -10.72 28.28
N LEU A 210 -0.49 -10.87 27.29
CA LEU A 210 -0.90 -9.78 26.41
C LEU A 210 -1.76 -8.74 27.15
N THR A 211 -2.64 -9.19 28.04
CA THR A 211 -3.50 -8.31 28.84
C THR A 211 -2.77 -7.73 30.06
N HIS A 212 -1.84 -8.47 30.66
CA HIS A 212 -1.09 -8.08 31.86
C HIS A 212 0.43 -8.20 31.66
N PRO A 213 1.06 -7.29 30.89
CA PRO A 213 2.50 -7.37 30.55
C PRO A 213 3.44 -7.34 31.77
N GLU A 214 2.98 -6.84 32.92
CA GLU A 214 3.72 -6.82 34.19
C GLU A 214 4.10 -8.22 34.73
N ILE A 215 3.40 -9.28 34.31
CA ILE A 215 3.71 -10.64 34.75
C ILE A 215 4.92 -11.22 34.00
N ILE A 216 5.36 -10.60 32.91
CA ILE A 216 6.46 -11.04 32.04
C ILE A 216 7.81 -10.77 32.74
N LYS A 217 8.19 -11.72 33.60
CA LYS A 217 9.49 -11.76 34.28
C LYS A 217 10.47 -12.66 33.54
N GLN A 218 11.66 -12.85 34.10
CA GLN A 218 12.78 -13.58 33.46
C GLN A 218 12.41 -14.97 32.92
N SER A 219 11.59 -15.75 33.63
CA SER A 219 11.15 -17.08 33.16
C SER A 219 10.30 -17.01 31.88
N ARG A 220 9.36 -16.05 31.83
CA ARG A 220 8.48 -15.85 30.67
C ARG A 220 9.24 -15.24 29.50
N VAL A 221 10.17 -14.32 29.75
CA VAL A 221 11.09 -13.78 28.73
C VAL A 221 11.85 -14.90 28.02
N LYS A 222 12.45 -15.84 28.78
CA LYS A 222 13.17 -16.98 28.20
C LYS A 222 12.26 -17.89 27.38
N ARG A 223 11.02 -18.10 27.83
CA ARG A 223 10.03 -18.91 27.12
C ARG A 223 9.60 -18.26 25.81
N ILE A 224 9.25 -16.97 25.85
CA ILE A 224 8.81 -16.20 24.68
C ILE A 224 9.93 -16.13 23.65
N ALA A 225 11.15 -15.79 24.07
CA ALA A 225 12.33 -15.76 23.20
C ALA A 225 12.57 -17.11 22.52
N ARG A 226 12.45 -18.22 23.25
CA ARG A 226 12.56 -19.58 22.68
C ARG A 226 11.43 -19.91 21.71
N GLY A 227 10.19 -19.54 22.04
CA GLY A 227 9.02 -19.78 21.19
C GLY A 227 9.05 -19.00 19.87
N SER A 228 9.58 -17.78 19.93
CA SER A 228 9.70 -16.89 18.77
C SER A 228 11.01 -17.07 17.98
N GLY A 229 11.95 -17.89 18.47
CA GLY A 229 13.30 -18.01 17.88
C GLY A 229 14.17 -16.75 18.02
N MET A 230 13.84 -15.85 18.96
CA MET A 230 14.51 -14.55 19.13
C MET A 230 15.37 -14.52 20.41
N ARG A 231 16.12 -13.44 20.62
CA ARG A 231 16.94 -13.28 21.83
C ARG A 231 16.12 -12.69 22.97
N ASN A 232 16.56 -12.94 24.20
CA ASN A 232 15.97 -12.35 25.40
C ASN A 232 16.02 -10.81 25.38
N GLU A 233 16.96 -10.23 24.65
CA GLU A 233 17.11 -8.78 24.46
C GLU A 233 15.96 -8.21 23.63
N ASP A 234 15.53 -8.90 22.59
CA ASP A 234 14.47 -8.45 21.69
C ASP A 234 13.11 -8.42 22.42
N VAL A 235 12.86 -9.39 23.32
CA VAL A 235 11.70 -9.38 24.23
C VAL A 235 11.74 -8.16 25.17
N LYS A 236 12.92 -7.82 25.72
CA LYS A 236 13.07 -6.65 26.61
C LYS A 236 12.90 -5.34 25.84
N GLU A 237 13.35 -5.28 24.59
CA GLU A 237 13.13 -4.13 23.71
C GLU A 237 11.63 -3.90 23.47
N LEU A 238 10.89 -4.96 23.16
CA LEU A 238 9.43 -4.91 23.02
C LEU A 238 8.74 -4.39 24.30
N LEU A 239 9.11 -4.92 25.47
CA LEU A 239 8.52 -4.47 26.74
C LEU A 239 8.86 -3.00 27.06
N LYS A 240 10.08 -2.56 26.71
CA LYS A 240 10.50 -1.16 26.86
C LYS A 240 9.70 -0.26 25.92
N TYR A 241 9.51 -0.67 24.67
CA TYR A 241 8.70 0.02 23.69
C TYR A 241 7.25 0.17 24.19
N TYR A 242 6.63 -0.92 24.64
CA TYR A 242 5.30 -0.91 25.23
C TYR A 242 5.20 0.08 26.41
N GLN A 243 6.18 0.12 27.31
CA GLN A 243 6.16 1.07 28.44
C GLN A 243 6.24 2.54 28.00
N VAL A 244 7.04 2.84 26.98
CA VAL A 244 7.14 4.19 26.41
C VAL A 244 5.81 4.59 25.77
N THR A 245 5.22 3.72 24.96
CA THR A 245 3.92 3.94 24.30
C THR A 245 2.79 4.09 25.32
N LYS A 246 2.72 3.21 26.34
CA LYS A 246 1.76 3.31 27.44
C LYS A 246 1.86 4.64 28.20
N LYS A 247 3.09 5.13 28.43
CA LYS A 247 3.31 6.45 29.06
C LYS A 247 2.87 7.59 28.16
N ALA A 248 3.16 7.53 26.86
CA ALA A 248 2.73 8.53 25.89
C ALA A 248 1.20 8.62 25.81
N ILE A 249 0.51 7.49 25.70
CA ILE A 249 -0.96 7.41 25.65
C ILE A 249 -1.58 7.95 26.94
N LYS A 250 -1.08 7.54 28.11
CA LYS A 250 -1.53 8.10 29.41
C LYS A 250 -1.30 9.61 29.52
N GLY A 251 -0.19 10.11 28.97
CA GLY A 251 0.11 11.54 28.91
C GLY A 251 -0.84 12.31 27.99
N PHE A 252 -1.28 11.69 26.90
CA PHE A 252 -2.23 12.26 25.94
C PHE A 252 -3.66 12.29 26.51
N GLY A 253 -4.10 11.20 27.15
CA GLY A 253 -5.42 11.09 27.80
C GLY A 253 -5.64 12.12 28.92
N LYS A 254 -4.59 12.43 29.71
CA LYS A 254 -4.68 13.47 30.74
C LYS A 254 -4.74 14.90 30.19
N ARG A 255 -4.18 15.16 29.00
CA ARG A 255 -4.12 16.50 28.40
C ARG A 255 -5.34 16.84 27.54
N LYS A 256 -6.04 15.83 26.99
CA LYS A 256 -7.23 16.01 26.15
C LYS A 256 -8.54 16.27 26.91
N MET A 257 -8.61 16.00 28.22
CA MET A 257 -9.84 16.27 29.00
C MET A 257 -10.03 17.73 29.44
N GLY A 258 -8.98 18.57 29.37
CA GLY A 258 -9.01 19.96 29.83
C GLY A 258 -8.68 21.03 28.77
N GLY A 259 -8.39 20.65 27.52
CA GLY A 259 -8.01 21.58 26.45
C GLY A 259 -9.12 21.85 25.42
N PRO A 260 -8.97 22.88 24.56
CA PRO A 260 -9.97 23.29 23.55
C PRO A 260 -10.41 22.15 22.63
N LEU A 261 -9.50 21.26 22.28
CA LEU A 261 -9.76 20.08 21.43
C LEU A 261 -10.71 19.06 22.10
N GLY A 262 -10.72 18.98 23.44
CA GLY A 262 -11.60 18.11 24.22
C GLY A 262 -12.99 18.68 24.48
N GLN A 263 -13.17 20.00 24.33
CA GLN A 263 -14.51 20.61 24.24
C GLN A 263 -15.12 20.38 22.86
N MET A 264 -14.30 20.50 21.80
CA MET A 264 -14.74 20.26 20.43
C MET A 264 -15.17 18.80 20.20
N MET A 265 -14.43 17.83 20.74
CA MET A 265 -14.81 16.40 20.67
C MET A 265 -16.10 16.07 21.44
N ARG A 266 -16.35 16.73 22.58
CA ARG A 266 -17.61 16.58 23.34
C ARG A 266 -18.82 17.19 22.63
N GLN A 267 -18.59 18.15 21.76
CA GLN A 267 -19.64 18.82 21.00
C GLN A 267 -20.00 18.05 19.71
N MET A 268 -19.08 17.24 19.16
CA MET A 268 -19.37 16.32 18.07
C MET A 268 -20.06 15.03 18.52
N MET A 269 -19.85 14.59 19.76
CA MET A 269 -20.51 13.40 20.32
C MET A 269 -21.86 13.69 21.01
N ARG A 270 -22.46 14.86 20.73
CA ARG A 270 -23.74 15.30 21.29
C ARG A 270 -24.77 15.48 20.20
#